data_AF-A0A0W8CCG4-F1
#
_entry.id   AF-A0A0W8CCG4-F1
#
_cell.length_a   1.000
_cell.length_b   1.000
_cell.length_c   1.000
_cell.angle_alpha   90.00
_cell.angle_beta   90.00
_cell.angle_gamma   90.00
#
_symmetry.space_group_name_H-M   'P 1'
#
loop_
_entity.id
_entity.type
_entity.pdbx_description
1 polymer ?
#
loop_
_entity_poly.entity_id
_entity_poly.type
_entity_poly.pdbx_seq_one_letter_code
_entity_poly.pdbx_strand_id
1 'polypeptide(L)'
;MNCPKYCLDVYDPVGDDEGDIYSNECYMKQAKCEKNKETTPPLSKDDFDFITDDSEKPRRKCSECCPDIELLVCGSDGVIYGNPCKLQIAACEHPELNIVGTAGPVCAMPNSIVFEE
;
A
#
# COMPACT_ATOMS: atom_id res chain seq x y z
N MET A 1 -30.28 -9.39 -2.52
CA MET A 1 -29.40 -10.53 -2.89
C MET A 1 -28.12 -10.39 -2.09
N ASN A 2 -27.76 -11.41 -1.29
CA ASN A 2 -26.54 -11.39 -0.48
C ASN A 2 -25.38 -11.95 -1.32
N CYS A 3 -24.42 -11.11 -1.70
CA CYS A 3 -23.25 -11.56 -2.47
C CYS A 3 -22.24 -12.23 -1.54
N PRO A 4 -21.62 -13.35 -1.94
CA PRO A 4 -20.46 -13.88 -1.22
C PRO A 4 -19.35 -12.82 -1.23
N LYS A 5 -18.91 -12.39 -0.05
CA LYS A 5 -17.80 -11.44 0.11
C LYS A 5 -16.44 -12.11 0.18
N TYR A 6 -16.43 -13.41 0.44
CA TYR A 6 -15.24 -14.21 0.63
C TYR A 6 -15.45 -15.55 -0.08
N CYS A 7 -14.45 -15.94 -0.85
CA CYS A 7 -14.37 -17.23 -1.49
C CYS A 7 -13.09 -17.90 -1.02
N LEU A 8 -13.14 -19.21 -0.80
CA LEU A 8 -11.96 -20.00 -0.51
C LEU A 8 -11.20 -20.23 -1.83
N ASP A 9 -9.87 -20.28 -1.76
CA ASP A 9 -9.01 -20.60 -2.90
C ASP A 9 -8.91 -22.10 -3.16
N VAL A 10 -10.07 -22.76 -3.19
CA VAL A 10 -10.19 -24.13 -3.66
C VAL A 10 -10.35 -24.07 -5.17
N TYR A 11 -9.40 -24.65 -5.90
CA TYR A 11 -9.40 -24.63 -7.37
C TYR A 11 -10.31 -25.72 -7.92
N ASP A 12 -11.40 -25.31 -8.57
CA ASP A 12 -12.37 -26.17 -9.26
C ASP A 12 -13.02 -25.34 -10.40
N PRO A 13 -12.35 -25.22 -11.56
CA PRO A 13 -12.64 -24.19 -12.52
C PRO A 13 -14.00 -24.36 -13.19
N VAL A 14 -14.74 -23.25 -13.32
CA VAL A 14 -16.06 -23.20 -13.97
C VAL A 14 -16.09 -22.11 -15.05
N GLY A 15 -16.85 -22.34 -16.12
CA GLY A 15 -17.11 -21.34 -17.16
C GLY A 15 -18.52 -20.78 -17.07
N ASP A 16 -18.74 -19.55 -17.50
CA ASP A 16 -20.08 -19.01 -17.74
C ASP A 16 -20.45 -18.95 -19.23
N ASP A 17 -21.68 -18.51 -19.52
CA ASP A 17 -22.23 -18.40 -20.87
C ASP A 17 -21.59 -17.28 -21.71
N GLU A 18 -20.81 -16.39 -21.10
CA GLU A 18 -20.03 -15.34 -21.78
C GLU A 18 -18.65 -15.86 -22.22
N GLY A 19 -18.27 -17.05 -21.73
CA GLY A 19 -16.97 -17.68 -21.99
C GLY A 19 -15.90 -17.32 -20.96
N ASP A 20 -16.25 -16.64 -19.87
CA ASP A 20 -15.33 -16.32 -18.78
C ASP A 20 -15.09 -17.58 -17.91
N ILE A 21 -13.82 -17.84 -17.56
CA ILE A 21 -13.42 -18.94 -16.67
C ILE A 21 -13.07 -18.40 -15.28
N TYR A 22 -13.62 -19.02 -14.24
CA TYR A 22 -13.43 -18.66 -12.85
C TYR A 22 -12.74 -19.79 -12.08
N SER A 23 -11.93 -19.43 -11.08
CA SER A 23 -11.18 -20.40 -10.26
C SER A 23 -12.08 -21.39 -9.50
N ASN A 24 -13.29 -20.96 -9.14
CA ASN A 24 -14.35 -21.80 -8.59
C ASN A 24 -15.74 -21.16 -8.69
N GLU A 25 -16.76 -21.93 -8.34
CA GLU A 25 -18.17 -21.49 -8.35
C GLU A 25 -18.43 -20.25 -7.48
N CYS A 26 -17.74 -20.10 -6.34
CA CYS A 26 -17.89 -18.94 -5.49
C CYS A 26 -17.45 -17.66 -6.21
N TYR A 27 -16.28 -17.68 -6.86
CA TYR A 27 -15.78 -16.56 -7.64
C TYR A 27 -16.68 -16.22 -8.84
N MET A 28 -17.24 -17.24 -9.52
CA MET A 28 -18.24 -17.01 -10.58
C MET A 28 -19.50 -16.30 -10.04
N LYS A 29 -20.03 -16.74 -8.89
CA LYS A 29 -21.21 -16.12 -8.25
C LYS A 29 -20.91 -14.71 -7.77
N GLN A 30 -19.72 -14.46 -7.24
CA GLN A 30 -19.27 -13.14 -6.81
C GLN A 30 -19.24 -12.17 -8.00
N ALA A 31 -18.59 -12.56 -9.10
CA ALA A 31 -18.49 -11.74 -10.31
C ALA A 31 -19.87 -11.42 -10.90
N LYS A 32 -20.77 -12.40 -11.00
CA LYS A 32 -22.17 -12.18 -11.45
C LYS A 32 -22.95 -11.24 -10.51
N CYS A 33 -22.65 -11.27 -9.21
CA CYS A 33 -23.27 -10.38 -8.22
C CYS A 33 -22.74 -8.95 -8.31
N GLU A 34 -21.45 -8.78 -8.63
CA GLU A 34 -20.78 -7.48 -8.78
C GLU A 34 -21.11 -6.81 -10.12
N LYS A 35 -21.24 -7.58 -11.22
CA LYS A 35 -21.75 -7.09 -12.52
C LYS A 35 -23.17 -6.49 -12.41
N ASN A 36 -23.94 -6.85 -11.38
CA ASN A 36 -25.29 -6.31 -11.10
C ASN A 36 -25.30 -5.18 -10.03
N LYS A 37 -24.14 -4.66 -9.63
CA LYS A 37 -24.03 -3.47 -8.78
C LYS A 37 -23.55 -2.29 -9.60
N GLU A 38 -24.49 -1.48 -10.07
CA GLU A 38 -24.19 -0.10 -10.40
C GLU A 38 -23.70 0.61 -9.12
N THR A 39 -22.45 1.03 -9.16
CA THR A 39 -21.79 2.01 -8.26
C THR A 39 -21.87 1.73 -6.75
N THR A 40 -20.90 1.00 -6.21
CA THR A 40 -20.26 1.38 -4.94
C THR A 40 -18.88 0.71 -4.88
N PRO A 41 -17.78 1.50 -4.78
CA PRO A 41 -16.47 0.90 -4.59
C PRO A 41 -16.46 0.05 -3.31
N PRO A 42 -15.76 -1.10 -3.30
CA PRO A 42 -15.59 -1.86 -2.09
C PRO A 42 -14.90 -0.97 -1.05
N LEU A 43 -15.58 -0.79 0.09
CA LEU A 43 -15.00 -0.22 1.30
C LEU A 43 -13.66 -0.91 1.55
N SER A 44 -12.60 -0.13 1.39
CA SER A 44 -11.24 -0.46 1.81
C SER A 44 -11.29 -0.92 3.26
N LYS A 45 -10.61 -2.03 3.52
CA LYS A 45 -10.24 -2.43 4.88
C LYS A 45 -9.39 -1.31 5.48
N ASP A 46 -9.45 -1.23 6.80
CA ASP A 46 -8.67 -0.36 7.68
C ASP A 46 -9.35 1.00 7.99
N ASP A 47 -10.16 0.94 9.05
CA ASP A 47 -10.49 1.97 10.05
C ASP A 47 -10.64 3.43 9.62
N PHE A 48 -11.89 3.86 9.36
CA PHE A 48 -12.26 5.27 9.49
C PHE A 48 -13.22 5.45 10.68
N ASP A 49 -12.63 5.67 11.86
CA ASP A 49 -13.31 6.30 12.97
C ASP A 49 -13.64 7.74 12.56
N PHE A 50 -14.91 7.98 12.20
CA PHE A 50 -15.41 9.33 11.97
C PHE A 50 -15.78 9.92 13.34
N ILE A 51 -14.79 10.47 14.06
CA ILE A 51 -15.07 11.46 15.09
C ILE A 51 -14.99 12.84 14.44
N THR A 52 -16.14 13.51 14.49
CA THR A 52 -16.40 14.91 14.12
C THR A 52 -15.58 15.88 14.96
N ASP A 53 -15.06 16.95 14.35
CA ASP A 53 -15.37 18.36 14.68
C ASP A 53 -14.22 19.30 14.26
N ASP A 54 -14.65 20.42 13.68
CA ASP A 54 -13.95 21.67 13.36
C ASP A 54 -12.61 21.68 12.59
N SER A 55 -12.71 22.17 11.36
CA SER A 55 -11.78 23.13 10.74
C SER A 55 -10.26 22.90 10.82
N GLU A 56 -9.72 21.72 10.53
CA GLU A 56 -8.38 21.62 9.91
C GLU A 56 -8.32 20.46 8.91
N LYS A 57 -7.67 20.72 7.77
CA LYS A 57 -7.48 19.80 6.64
C LYS A 57 -7.15 18.37 7.14
N PRO A 58 -7.76 17.30 6.59
CA PRO A 58 -7.55 15.93 7.09
C PRO A 58 -6.06 15.61 7.09
N ARG A 59 -5.44 15.62 8.28
CA ARG A 59 -4.05 15.20 8.45
C ARG A 59 -4.02 13.71 8.16
N ARG A 60 -3.35 13.33 7.06
CA ARG A 60 -3.10 11.91 6.76
C ARG A 60 -2.32 11.37 7.96
N LYS A 61 -2.88 10.38 8.67
CA LYS A 61 -2.12 9.66 9.70
C LYS A 61 -1.05 8.83 9.00
N CYS A 62 0.20 9.13 9.30
CA CYS A 62 1.33 8.33 8.82
C CYS A 62 1.48 7.09 9.70
N SER A 63 2.02 6.01 9.13
CA SER A 63 2.37 4.84 9.93
C SER A 63 3.48 5.22 10.91
N GLU A 64 3.43 4.73 12.15
CA GLU A 64 4.51 4.92 13.14
C GLU A 64 5.32 3.63 13.34
N CYS A 65 4.89 2.53 12.73
CA CYS A 65 5.49 1.22 12.92
C CYS A 65 6.29 0.81 11.68
N CYS A 66 7.54 0.41 11.90
CA CYS A 66 8.38 -0.23 10.91
C CYS A 66 9.00 -1.51 11.48
N PRO A 67 9.26 -2.52 10.63
CA PRO A 67 10.10 -3.64 11.03
C PRO A 67 11.50 -3.14 11.40
N ASP A 68 12.08 -3.79 12.41
CA ASP A 68 13.47 -3.56 12.82
C ASP A 68 14.42 -4.31 11.87
N ILE A 69 14.55 -3.75 10.66
CA ILE A 69 15.42 -4.24 9.60
C ILE A 69 16.28 -3.08 9.09
N GLU A 70 17.55 -3.34 8.87
CA GLU A 70 18.52 -2.36 8.35
C GLU A 70 18.73 -2.60 6.85
N LEU A 71 18.04 -1.81 6.03
CA LEU A 71 18.09 -1.81 4.58
C LEU A 71 18.21 -0.36 4.09
N LEU A 72 19.41 0.19 4.22
CA LEU A 72 19.66 1.61 3.95
C LEU A 72 19.15 2.04 2.57
N VAL A 73 18.39 3.13 2.53
CA VAL A 73 17.92 3.76 1.29
C VAL A 73 18.24 5.25 1.28
N CYS A 74 18.57 5.78 0.11
CA CYS A 74 18.81 7.20 -0.08
C CYS A 74 17.52 7.90 -0.52
N GLY A 75 17.09 8.90 0.25
CA GLY A 75 16.01 9.79 -0.15
C GLY A 75 16.49 10.89 -1.10
N SER A 76 15.56 11.47 -1.86
CA SER A 76 15.81 12.62 -2.74
C SER A 76 16.15 13.91 -1.98
N ASP A 77 15.89 13.91 -0.69
CA ASP A 77 16.30 14.92 0.29
C ASP A 77 17.78 14.78 0.72
N GLY A 78 18.49 13.77 0.22
CA GLY A 78 19.89 13.50 0.55
C GLY A 78 20.08 12.79 1.90
N VAL A 79 19.00 12.34 2.54
CA VAL A 79 19.02 11.64 3.83
C VAL A 79 19.06 10.14 3.60
N ILE A 80 19.88 9.44 4.41
CA ILE A 80 19.89 7.97 4.45
C ILE A 80 18.89 7.51 5.49
N TYR A 81 17.91 6.72 5.06
CA TYR A 81 16.92 6.10 5.93
C TYR A 81 17.31 4.67 6.23
N GLY A 82 17.16 4.27 7.50
CA GLY A 82 17.52 2.94 8.00
C GLY A 82 16.85 1.78 7.23
N ASN A 83 15.65 2.02 6.69
CA ASN A 83 14.96 1.10 5.80
C ASN A 83 13.92 1.82 4.91
N PRO A 84 13.36 1.15 3.88
CA PRO A 84 12.33 1.73 3.02
C PRO A 84 11.08 2.17 3.77
N CYS A 85 10.73 1.52 4.88
CA CYS A 85 9.58 1.90 5.70
C CYS A 85 9.82 3.26 6.38
N LYS A 86 11.00 3.48 6.98
CA LYS A 86 11.39 4.77 7.58
C LYS A 86 11.38 5.91 6.55
N LEU A 87 11.78 5.66 5.30
CA LEU A 87 11.68 6.63 4.21
C LEU A 87 10.22 6.99 3.91
N GLN A 88 9.33 6.00 3.84
CA GLN A 88 7.90 6.23 3.56
C GLN A 88 7.20 7.02 4.67
N ILE A 89 7.56 6.77 5.94
CA ILE A 89 7.05 7.56 7.07
C ILE A 89 7.47 9.02 6.90
N ALA A 90 8.76 9.28 6.67
CA ALA A 90 9.24 10.64 6.46
C ALA A 90 8.58 11.34 5.27
N ALA A 91 8.39 10.62 4.15
CA ALA A 91 7.68 11.14 2.97
C ALA A 91 6.20 11.47 3.28
N CYS A 92 5.57 10.72 4.18
CA CYS A 92 4.20 10.98 4.63
C CYS A 92 4.12 12.16 5.61
N GLU A 93 5.08 12.28 6.53
CA GLU A 93 5.15 13.36 7.52
C GLU A 93 5.50 14.71 6.88
N HIS A 94 6.29 14.68 5.81
CA HIS A 94 6.76 15.85 5.06
C HIS A 94 6.33 15.82 3.59
N PRO A 95 5.02 15.89 3.29
CA PRO A 95 4.51 15.83 1.92
C PRO A 95 5.02 17.00 1.05
N GLU A 96 5.39 18.14 1.65
CA GLU A 96 5.98 19.28 0.97
C GLU A 96 7.35 18.99 0.34
N LEU A 97 8.09 18.02 0.89
CA LEU A 97 9.44 17.66 0.44
C LEU A 97 9.44 16.65 -0.70
N ASN A 98 8.30 15.98 -0.97
CA ASN A 98 8.17 14.97 -2.02
C ASN A 98 9.33 13.95 -2.00
N ILE A 99 9.63 13.42 -0.82
CA ILE A 99 10.77 12.51 -0.61
C ILE A 99 10.52 11.21 -1.40
N VAL A 100 11.42 10.88 -2.31
CA VAL A 100 11.41 9.64 -3.09
C VAL A 100 12.73 8.91 -2.94
N GLY A 101 12.70 7.58 -2.98
CA GLY A 101 13.91 6.79 -3.04
C GLY A 101 14.66 7.06 -4.35
N THR A 102 15.95 7.38 -4.26
CA THR A 102 16.79 7.62 -5.44
C THR A 102 17.82 6.51 -5.61
N ALA A 103 17.94 6.01 -6.84
CA ALA A 103 19.06 5.18 -7.25
C ALA A 103 20.15 6.11 -7.81
N GLY A 104 21.04 6.61 -6.97
CA GLY A 104 22.10 7.53 -7.41
C GLY A 104 22.90 8.15 -6.26
N PRO A 105 23.98 8.89 -6.57
CA PRO A 105 24.92 9.43 -5.59
C PRO A 105 24.38 10.68 -4.86
N VAL A 106 23.07 10.76 -4.60
CA VAL A 106 22.44 11.90 -3.92
C VAL A 106 22.79 11.91 -2.43
N CYS A 107 23.02 10.72 -1.86
CA CYS A 107 23.54 10.56 -0.51
C CYS A 107 25.02 10.18 -0.60
N ALA A 108 25.91 11.16 -0.52
CA ALA A 108 27.29 10.90 -0.16
C ALA A 108 27.28 10.41 1.29
N MET A 109 27.57 9.12 1.49
CA MET A 109 27.83 8.57 2.82
C MET A 109 28.87 9.46 3.52
N PRO A 110 28.65 9.94 4.75
CA PRO A 110 29.70 10.65 5.46
C PRO A 110 30.83 9.65 5.75
N ASN A 111 31.96 9.88 5.07
CA ASN A 111 33.22 9.16 5.15
C ASN A 111 33.16 7.66 4.85
N SER A 112 33.68 7.33 3.66
CA SER A 112 34.67 6.27 3.55
C SER A 112 35.51 6.19 4.83
N ILE A 113 35.45 5.06 5.51
CA ILE A 113 36.64 4.59 6.19
C ILE A 113 37.62 4.30 5.05
N VAL A 114 38.44 5.29 4.71
CA VAL A 114 39.68 5.03 4.00
C VAL A 114 40.51 4.16 4.95
N PHE A 115 40.51 2.86 4.71
CA PHE A 115 41.61 2.03 5.21
C PHE A 115 42.78 2.30 4.26
N GLU A 116 43.54 3.37 4.54
CA GLU A 116 44.94 3.41 4.12
C GLU A 116 45.71 2.44 5.02
N GLU A 117 46.08 1.30 4.47
CA GLU A 117 47.36 0.62 4.74
C GLU A 117 47.92 0.04 3.43
#